data_AF-A0AA43ENE7-F1
#
_entry.id   AF-A0AA43ENE7-F1
#
_cell.length_a   1.000
_cell.length_b   1.000
_cell.length_c   1.000
_cell.angle_alpha   90.00
_cell.angle_beta   90.00
_cell.angle_gamma   90.00
#
_symmetry.space_group_name_H-M   'P 1'
#
loop_
_entity.id
_entity.type
_entity.pdbx_description
1 polymer ?
#
loop_
_entity_poly.entity_id
_entity_poly.type
_entity_poly.pdbx_seq_one_letter_code
_entity_poly.pdbx_strand_id
1 'polypeptide(L)'
;MDYRRFTFQATTVAFLLGIFWTTAALHAAKESPKALGISLEKVADYIHAVLEADRTFYTSHIVNRLQQKGVVTSTEHWEQDNTLPLPAQFLQHSGRLVAESGKGIRYRLIGFSPIYQRNAPATEFER
;
A
#
# COMPACT_ATOMS: atom_id res chain seq x y z
N MET A 1 52.12 49.45 -22.16
CA MET A 1 50.76 49.63 -21.61
C MET A 1 49.94 48.35 -21.87
N ASP A 2 50.20 47.35 -21.04
CA ASP A 2 49.28 46.43 -20.36
C ASP A 2 48.22 45.60 -21.10
N TYR A 3 48.38 45.31 -22.39
CA TYR A 3 47.53 44.32 -23.10
C TYR A 3 47.57 42.91 -22.46
N ARG A 4 48.73 42.50 -21.94
CA ARG A 4 48.95 41.20 -21.29
C ARG A 4 48.28 41.06 -19.91
N ARG A 5 48.03 42.18 -19.21
CA ARG A 5 47.35 42.19 -17.91
C ARG A 5 45.84 42.09 -18.08
N PHE A 6 45.29 42.72 -19.12
CA PHE A 6 43.87 42.66 -19.43
C PHE A 6 43.43 41.26 -19.88
N THR A 7 44.23 40.58 -20.71
CA THR A 7 43.93 39.21 -21.15
C THR A 7 43.98 38.18 -20.00
N PHE A 8 44.91 38.34 -19.05
CA PHE A 8 45.00 37.51 -17.85
C PHE A 8 43.81 37.75 -16.89
N GLN A 9 43.38 38.99 -16.71
CA GLN A 9 42.21 39.33 -15.90
C GLN A 9 40.91 38.74 -16.48
N ALA A 10 40.74 38.82 -17.81
CA ALA A 10 39.56 38.27 -18.50
C ALA A 10 39.49 36.74 -18.46
N THR A 11 40.62 36.04 -18.58
CA THR A 11 40.66 34.56 -18.46
C THR A 11 40.39 34.10 -17.03
N THR A 12 40.84 34.83 -16.02
CA THR A 12 40.60 34.50 -14.61
C THR A 12 39.12 34.66 -14.24
N VAL A 13 38.45 35.72 -14.71
CA VAL A 13 37.01 35.93 -14.49
C VAL A 13 36.15 34.88 -15.21
N ALA A 14 36.52 34.51 -16.43
CA ALA A 14 35.83 33.44 -17.17
C ALA A 14 35.95 32.07 -16.47
N PHE A 15 37.12 31.76 -15.90
CA PHE A 15 37.33 30.53 -15.15
C PHE A 15 36.51 30.48 -13.86
N LEU A 16 36.43 31.58 -13.12
CA LEU A 16 35.64 31.68 -11.89
C LEU A 16 34.13 31.60 -12.14
N LEU A 17 33.64 32.19 -13.23
CA LEU A 17 32.23 32.07 -13.65
C LEU A 17 31.88 30.64 -14.09
N GLY A 18 32.80 29.96 -14.78
CA GLY A 18 32.64 28.54 -15.15
C GLY A 18 32.61 27.61 -13.93
N ILE A 19 33.45 27.85 -12.93
CA ILE A 19 33.44 27.12 -11.64
C ILE A 19 32.14 27.38 -10.86
N PHE A 20 31.62 28.61 -10.90
CA PHE A 20 30.36 28.94 -10.22
C PHE A 20 29.14 28.30 -10.92
N TRP A 21 29.12 28.28 -12.25
CA TRP A 21 28.07 27.60 -13.02
C TRP A 21 28.10 26.08 -12.84
N THR A 22 29.28 25.47 -12.80
CA THR A 22 29.42 24.02 -12.60
C THR A 22 29.07 23.60 -11.17
N THR A 23 29.44 24.37 -10.15
CA THR A 23 29.06 24.06 -8.76
C THR A 23 27.56 24.25 -8.50
N ALA A 24 26.93 25.26 -9.10
CA ALA A 24 25.48 25.46 -9.04
C ALA A 24 24.70 24.32 -9.73
N ALA A 25 25.16 23.88 -10.92
CA ALA A 25 24.55 22.74 -11.62
C ALA A 25 24.68 21.42 -10.84
N LEU A 26 25.82 21.20 -10.16
CA LEU A 26 26.03 20.02 -9.31
C LEU A 26 25.16 20.05 -8.04
N HIS A 27 24.88 21.24 -7.48
CA HIS A 27 23.95 21.39 -6.36
C HIS A 27 22.49 21.15 -6.77
N ALA A 28 22.08 21.65 -7.94
CA ALA A 28 20.73 21.43 -8.47
C ALA A 28 20.48 19.95 -8.83
N ALA A 29 21.51 19.21 -9.26
CA ALA A 29 21.40 17.78 -9.57
C ALA A 29 21.31 16.88 -8.31
N LYS A 30 21.58 17.41 -7.11
CA LYS A 30 21.52 16.66 -5.84
C LYS A 30 20.13 16.67 -5.21
N GLU A 31 19.21 17.51 -5.71
CA GLU A 31 17.82 17.45 -5.28
C GLU A 31 17.09 16.30 -6.00
N SER A 32 17.22 15.10 -5.46
CA SER A 32 16.31 14.00 -5.77
C SER A 32 14.87 14.46 -5.48
N PRO A 33 13.93 14.41 -6.42
CA PRO A 33 12.56 14.82 -6.16
C PRO A 33 12.02 13.97 -5.01
N LYS A 34 11.66 14.61 -3.90
CA LYS A 34 10.99 13.96 -2.78
C LYS A 34 9.71 13.35 -3.34
N ALA A 35 9.66 12.02 -3.42
CA ALA A 35 8.52 11.32 -4.00
C ALA A 35 7.24 11.79 -3.28
N LEU A 36 6.38 12.51 -4.01
CA LEU A 36 5.08 13.04 -3.55
C LEU A 36 4.02 11.94 -3.40
N GLY A 37 4.42 10.75 -2.94
CA GLY A 37 3.56 9.57 -2.78
C GLY A 37 3.14 9.33 -1.34
N ILE A 38 2.02 8.64 -1.17
CA ILE A 38 1.63 8.05 0.13
C ILE A 38 2.55 6.86 0.40
N SER A 39 3.03 6.69 1.64
CA SER A 39 3.87 5.53 1.99
C SER A 39 3.08 4.22 1.89
N LEU A 40 3.75 3.12 1.56
CA LEU A 40 3.10 1.82 1.42
C LEU A 40 2.48 1.33 2.72
N GLU A 41 3.12 1.62 3.86
CA GLU A 41 2.61 1.32 5.19
C GLU A 41 1.27 2.03 5.42
N LYS A 42 1.18 3.31 5.06
CA LYS A 42 -0.05 4.08 5.22
C LYS A 42 -1.17 3.58 4.30
N VAL A 43 -0.83 3.14 3.08
CA VAL A 43 -1.79 2.48 2.19
C VAL A 43 -2.28 1.17 2.79
N ALA A 44 -1.39 0.36 3.38
CA ALA A 44 -1.76 -0.87 4.06
C ALA A 44 -2.69 -0.59 5.25
N ASP A 45 -2.43 0.46 6.05
CA ASP A 45 -3.29 0.89 7.15
C ASP A 45 -4.69 1.28 6.66
N TYR A 46 -4.78 2.03 5.56
CA TYR A 46 -6.07 2.38 4.96
C TYR A 46 -6.85 1.16 4.50
N ILE A 47 -6.18 0.22 3.82
CA ILE A 47 -6.81 -1.03 3.38
C ILE A 47 -7.26 -1.83 4.61
N HIS A 48 -6.43 -1.95 5.63
CA HIS A 48 -6.77 -2.67 6.86
C HIS A 48 -8.00 -2.07 7.54
N ALA A 49 -8.06 -0.75 7.70
CA ALA A 49 -9.19 -0.06 8.33
C ALA A 49 -10.51 -0.30 7.59
N VAL A 50 -10.49 -0.30 6.25
CA VAL A 50 -11.68 -0.61 5.44
C VAL A 50 -12.11 -2.07 5.65
N LEU A 51 -11.18 -3.02 5.59
CA LEU A 51 -11.48 -4.45 5.78
C LEU A 51 -11.99 -4.74 7.20
N GLU A 52 -11.44 -4.08 8.21
CA GLU A 52 -11.87 -4.20 9.60
C GLU A 52 -13.31 -3.67 9.78
N ALA A 53 -13.60 -2.49 9.22
CA ALA A 53 -14.93 -1.89 9.27
C ALA A 53 -15.97 -2.79 8.59
N ASP A 54 -15.68 -3.27 7.37
CA ASP A 54 -16.59 -4.13 6.61
C ASP A 54 -16.83 -5.47 7.31
N ARG A 55 -15.78 -6.12 7.81
CA ARG A 55 -15.89 -7.38 8.56
C ARG A 55 -16.71 -7.20 9.83
N THR A 56 -16.47 -6.11 10.55
CA THR A 56 -17.20 -5.78 11.78
C THR A 56 -18.67 -5.57 11.49
N PHE A 57 -18.98 -4.75 10.47
CA PHE A 57 -20.36 -4.47 10.08
C PHE A 57 -21.09 -5.73 9.60
N TYR A 58 -20.48 -6.51 8.70
CA TYR A 58 -21.06 -7.75 8.19
C TYR A 58 -21.38 -8.72 9.34
N THR A 59 -20.44 -8.92 10.26
CA THR A 59 -20.64 -9.85 11.38
C THR A 59 -21.74 -9.38 12.32
N SER A 60 -21.69 -8.12 12.76
CA SER A 60 -22.59 -7.59 13.80
C SER A 60 -23.99 -7.26 13.27
N HIS A 61 -24.06 -6.57 12.14
CA HIS A 61 -25.32 -5.99 11.64
C HIS A 61 -25.99 -6.85 10.58
N ILE A 62 -25.28 -7.78 9.94
CA ILE A 62 -25.89 -8.69 8.97
C ILE A 62 -26.05 -10.07 9.61
N VAL A 63 -24.96 -10.78 9.88
CA VAL A 63 -24.99 -12.17 10.35
C VAL A 63 -25.67 -12.29 11.72
N ASN A 64 -25.12 -11.65 12.76
CA ASN A 64 -25.65 -11.77 14.12
C ASN A 64 -27.09 -11.26 14.21
N ARG A 65 -27.38 -10.10 13.59
CA ARG A 65 -28.73 -9.52 13.60
C ARG A 65 -29.76 -10.44 12.95
N LEU A 66 -29.46 -11.04 11.79
CA LEU A 66 -30.40 -11.90 11.08
C LEU A 66 -30.57 -13.26 11.77
N GLN A 67 -29.50 -13.80 12.35
CA GLN A 67 -29.54 -15.00 13.18
C GLN A 67 -30.40 -14.80 14.43
N GLN A 68 -30.20 -13.71 15.17
CA GLN A 68 -30.99 -13.39 16.37
C GLN A 68 -32.47 -13.19 16.06
N LYS A 69 -32.80 -12.67 14.88
CA LYS A 69 -34.19 -12.54 14.40
C LYS A 69 -34.77 -13.84 13.85
N GLY A 70 -33.99 -14.93 13.79
CA GLY A 70 -34.43 -16.20 13.23
C GLY A 70 -34.73 -16.16 11.73
N VAL A 71 -34.17 -15.19 10.99
CA VAL A 71 -34.44 -15.02 9.56
C VAL A 71 -33.59 -15.97 8.71
N VAL A 72 -32.28 -15.99 8.96
CA VAL A 72 -31.33 -16.83 8.24
C VAL A 72 -30.08 -17.05 9.10
N THR A 73 -29.45 -18.21 8.97
CA THR A 73 -28.20 -18.55 9.65
C THR A 73 -26.99 -18.26 8.78
N SER A 74 -25.80 -18.53 9.30
CA SER A 74 -24.58 -18.57 8.50
C SER A 74 -23.99 -19.96 8.59
N THR A 75 -23.69 -20.58 7.44
CA THR A 75 -23.16 -21.95 7.35
C THR A 75 -21.97 -22.00 6.39
N GLU A 76 -21.17 -23.07 6.48
CA GLU A 76 -20.03 -23.27 5.57
C GLU A 76 -20.49 -23.48 4.12
N HIS A 77 -21.61 -24.17 3.91
CA HIS A 77 -22.20 -24.48 2.60
C HIS A 77 -23.30 -23.49 2.22
N TRP A 78 -23.06 -22.21 2.48
CA TRP A 78 -24.07 -21.16 2.38
C TRP A 78 -24.77 -21.05 1.02
N GLU A 79 -24.07 -21.35 -0.07
CA GLU A 79 -24.64 -21.37 -1.42
C GLU A 79 -25.69 -22.48 -1.58
N GLN A 80 -25.40 -23.68 -1.07
CA GLN A 80 -26.29 -24.84 -1.16
C GLN A 80 -27.44 -24.75 -0.14
N ASP A 81 -27.13 -24.26 1.05
CA ASP A 81 -28.05 -24.18 2.18
C ASP A 81 -28.98 -22.96 2.10
N ASN A 82 -28.78 -22.06 1.13
CA ASN A 82 -29.43 -20.74 1.04
C ASN A 82 -29.27 -19.91 2.33
N THR A 83 -28.06 -19.91 2.89
CA THR A 83 -27.70 -19.17 4.11
C THR A 83 -26.68 -18.06 3.82
N LEU A 84 -26.23 -17.37 4.85
CA LEU A 84 -25.18 -16.36 4.73
C LEU A 84 -23.77 -16.99 4.79
N PRO A 85 -22.78 -16.50 4.03
CA PRO A 85 -21.39 -16.96 4.19
C PRO A 85 -20.85 -16.64 5.58
N LEU A 86 -20.01 -17.52 6.12
CA LEU A 86 -19.31 -17.26 7.37
C LEU A 86 -18.47 -15.97 7.27
N PRO A 87 -18.26 -15.23 8.37
CA PRO A 87 -17.43 -14.01 8.34
C PRO A 87 -16.03 -14.22 7.74
N ALA A 88 -15.42 -15.39 7.97
CA ALA A 88 -14.14 -15.73 7.38
C ALA A 88 -14.24 -15.98 5.86
N GLN A 89 -15.32 -16.62 5.40
CA GLN A 89 -15.56 -16.84 3.98
C GLN A 89 -15.81 -15.50 3.27
N PHE A 90 -16.61 -14.60 3.85
CA PHE A 90 -16.83 -13.26 3.29
C PHE A 90 -15.51 -12.53 2.99
N LEU A 91 -14.56 -12.52 3.93
CA LEU A 91 -13.24 -11.89 3.71
C LEU A 91 -12.40 -12.64 2.65
N GLN A 92 -12.49 -13.96 2.60
CA GLN A 92 -11.79 -14.76 1.58
C GLN A 92 -12.33 -14.51 0.17
N HIS A 93 -13.66 -14.45 0.01
CA HIS A 93 -14.31 -14.19 -1.27
C HIS A 93 -14.03 -12.77 -1.76
N SER A 94 -14.16 -11.76 -0.90
CA SER A 94 -13.83 -10.37 -1.24
C SER A 94 -12.34 -10.21 -1.61
N GLY A 95 -11.43 -10.85 -0.88
CA GLY A 95 -9.99 -10.88 -1.19
C GLY A 95 -9.69 -11.49 -2.56
N ARG A 96 -10.40 -12.56 -2.93
CA ARG A 96 -10.32 -13.17 -4.26
C ARG A 96 -10.79 -12.19 -5.34
N LEU A 97 -11.95 -11.56 -5.17
CA LEU A 97 -12.50 -10.60 -6.14
C LEU A 97 -11.55 -9.41 -6.37
N VAL A 98 -10.92 -8.90 -5.30
CA VAL A 98 -9.95 -7.81 -5.43
C VAL A 98 -8.68 -8.27 -6.16
N ALA A 99 -8.19 -9.48 -5.88
CA ALA A 99 -7.04 -10.04 -6.59
C ALA A 99 -7.34 -10.23 -8.09
N GLU A 100 -8.53 -10.74 -8.42
CA GLU A 100 -9.00 -10.96 -9.80
C GLU A 100 -9.21 -9.63 -10.56
N SER A 101 -9.50 -8.53 -9.85
CA SER A 101 -9.66 -7.21 -10.47
C SER A 101 -8.39 -6.65 -11.14
N GLY A 102 -7.23 -7.27 -10.90
CA GLY A 102 -5.95 -6.88 -11.52
C GLY A 102 -5.40 -5.54 -11.03
N LYS A 103 -5.95 -4.96 -9.96
CA LYS A 103 -5.54 -3.64 -9.43
C LYS A 103 -4.26 -3.68 -8.58
N GLY A 104 -3.57 -4.83 -8.52
CA GLY A 104 -2.32 -4.98 -7.78
C GLY A 104 -2.46 -5.10 -6.26
N ILE A 105 -3.68 -5.14 -5.72
CA ILE A 105 -3.95 -5.34 -4.30
C ILE A 105 -4.34 -6.81 -4.05
N ARG A 106 -3.78 -7.40 -3.00
CA ARG A 106 -4.17 -8.72 -2.50
C ARG A 106 -4.23 -8.68 -0.98
N TYR A 107 -5.26 -9.27 -0.42
CA TYR A 107 -5.37 -9.51 1.02
C TYR A 107 -5.95 -10.90 1.27
N ARG A 108 -5.60 -11.47 2.42
CA ARG A 108 -6.06 -12.79 2.85
C ARG A 108 -6.10 -12.85 4.37
N LEU A 109 -6.80 -13.85 4.90
CA LEU A 109 -6.72 -14.20 6.31
C LEU A 109 -5.34 -14.81 6.62
N ILE A 110 -4.73 -14.33 7.70
CA ILE A 110 -3.50 -14.90 8.28
C ILE A 110 -3.70 -14.99 9.79
N GLY A 111 -3.24 -16.08 10.41
CA GLY A 111 -3.19 -16.20 11.86
C GLY A 111 -2.19 -17.27 12.32
N PHE A 112 -1.64 -17.09 13.52
CA PHE A 112 -0.66 -18.02 14.11
C PHE A 112 -1.26 -19.36 14.54
N SER A 113 -2.57 -19.41 14.78
CA SER A 113 -3.31 -20.64 15.06
C SER A 113 -4.53 -20.72 14.13
N PRO A 114 -4.32 -21.02 12.84
CA PRO A 114 -5.39 -21.00 11.85
C PRO A 114 -6.16 -22.32 11.85
N ILE A 115 -7.49 -22.26 11.70
CA ILE A 115 -8.33 -23.45 11.48
C ILE A 115 -7.98 -24.13 10.15
N TYR A 116 -7.69 -23.35 9.11
CA TYR A 116 -7.29 -23.85 7.80
C TYR A 116 -5.83 -23.51 7.51
N GLN A 117 -5.05 -24.51 7.08
CA GLN A 117 -3.62 -24.36 6.80
C GLN A 117 -3.31 -23.24 5.80
N ARG A 118 -4.20 -22.96 4.84
CA ARG A 118 -4.05 -21.84 3.87
C ARG A 118 -3.96 -20.45 4.52
N ASN A 119 -4.44 -20.31 5.77
CA ASN A 119 -4.39 -19.07 6.54
C ASN A 119 -3.18 -19.03 7.49
N ALA A 120 -2.26 -20.00 7.42
CA ALA A 120 -1.00 -19.91 8.15
C ALA A 120 -0.05 -18.85 7.52
N PRO A 121 0.92 -18.35 8.29
CA PRO A 121 2.09 -17.68 7.73
C PRO A 121 2.77 -18.55 6.65
N ALA A 122 3.01 -17.98 5.48
CA ALA A 122 3.63 -18.66 4.35
C ALA A 122 5.04 -18.12 4.03
N THR A 123 5.37 -16.93 4.51
CA THR A 123 6.67 -16.27 4.27
C THR A 123 7.34 -15.90 5.59
N GLU A 124 8.65 -15.62 5.56
CA GLU A 124 9.39 -15.16 6.75
C GLU A 124 8.82 -13.84 7.31
N PHE A 125 8.38 -12.94 6.43
CA PHE A 125 7.73 -11.69 6.84
C PHE A 125 6.44 -11.91 7.64
N GLU A 126 5.75 -13.03 7.42
CA GLU A 126 4.48 -13.35 8.07
C GLU A 126 4.65 -14.18 9.37
N ARG A 127 5.87 -14.65 9.69
CA ARG A 127 6.15 -15.49 10.86
C ARG A 127 6.43 -14.68 12.12
#